data_AF-H9FAL8-F1
#
_entry.id   AF-H9FAL8-F1
#
_cell.length_a   1.000
_cell.length_b   1.000
_cell.length_c   1.000
_cell.angle_alpha   90.00
_cell.angle_beta   90.00
_cell.angle_gamma   90.00
#
_symmetry.space_group_name_H-M   'P 1'
#
loop_
_entity.id
_entity.type
_entity.pdbx_description
1 polymer ?
#
loop_
_entity_poly.entity_id
_entity_poly.type
_entity_poly.pdbx_seq_one_letter_code
_entity_poly.pdbx_strand_id
1 'polypeptide(L)'
;KREDKGTRTPPPQILLPLEERVTHFRDMLLERGVSAFSTWEKELHKIVFDPRYLLLNSEERKQIFEQFVKTRIKEEYKEKKSKLLLAKEEFKKLLEESKVSPRTTFKEFAEKYGRDQRFRLVQKRKDQEHFFNQFILILKKRDKENRLRLRKMR
;
A
#
# COMPACT_ATOMS: atom_id res chain seq x y z
N LYS A 1 -42.51 -37.65 34.03
CA LYS A 1 -42.63 -37.00 32.69
C LYS A 1 -41.22 -36.68 32.21
N ARG A 2 -40.76 -37.31 31.14
CA ARG A 2 -39.47 -37.00 30.51
C ARG A 2 -39.71 -35.79 29.60
N GLU A 3 -39.02 -34.69 29.86
CA GLU A 3 -39.05 -33.52 28.98
C GLU A 3 -38.17 -33.80 27.75
N ASP A 4 -38.83 -33.67 26.61
CA ASP A 4 -38.29 -33.79 25.27
C ASP A 4 -37.24 -32.68 25.03
N LYS A 5 -35.97 -33.08 25.00
CA LYS A 5 -34.85 -32.22 24.59
C LYS A 5 -34.88 -32.12 23.08
N GLY A 6 -35.69 -31.19 22.57
CA GLY A 6 -35.73 -30.83 21.15
C GLY A 6 -34.32 -30.63 20.60
N THR A 7 -33.93 -31.50 19.68
CA THR A 7 -32.73 -31.42 18.87
C THR A 7 -32.82 -30.15 18.03
N ARG A 8 -32.21 -29.06 18.50
CA ARG A 8 -31.95 -27.87 17.68
C ARG A 8 -30.97 -28.28 16.59
N THR A 9 -31.49 -28.68 15.45
CA THR A 9 -30.74 -28.78 14.20
C THR A 9 -30.16 -27.38 13.93
N PRO A 10 -28.84 -27.21 13.82
CA PRO A 10 -28.27 -25.93 13.45
C PRO A 10 -28.83 -25.53 12.07
N PRO A 11 -29.17 -24.25 11.82
CA PRO A 11 -29.56 -23.80 10.49
C PRO A 11 -28.56 -24.26 9.42
N PRO A 12 -29.01 -24.64 8.21
CA PRO A 12 -28.16 -25.21 7.15
C PRO A 12 -26.99 -24.30 6.73
N GLN A 13 -27.02 -23.03 7.14
CA GLN A 13 -25.97 -22.02 6.97
C GLN A 13 -24.66 -22.30 7.75
N ILE A 14 -24.66 -23.26 8.69
CA ILE A 14 -23.52 -23.58 9.58
C ILE A 14 -22.63 -24.71 9.03
N LEU A 15 -22.99 -25.31 7.89
CA LEU A 15 -22.23 -26.42 7.29
C LEU A 15 -20.95 -26.01 6.56
N LEU A 16 -20.78 -24.72 6.24
CA LEU A 16 -19.57 -24.22 5.59
C LEU A 16 -18.42 -24.16 6.60
N PRO A 17 -17.19 -24.56 6.21
CA PRO A 17 -15.98 -24.37 7.01
C PRO A 17 -15.86 -22.93 7.51
N LEU A 18 -15.26 -22.75 8.70
CA LEU A 18 -15.10 -21.42 9.31
C LEU A 18 -14.39 -20.46 8.34
N GLU A 19 -13.36 -20.93 7.64
CA GLU A 19 -12.62 -20.18 6.63
C GLU A 19 -13.50 -19.65 5.51
N GLU A 20 -14.46 -20.43 5.01
CA GLU A 20 -15.38 -19.98 3.95
C GLU A 20 -16.35 -18.92 4.48
N ARG A 21 -16.90 -19.12 5.67
CA ARG A 21 -17.78 -18.13 6.32
C ARG A 21 -17.06 -16.80 6.57
N VAL A 22 -15.79 -16.87 7.00
CA VAL A 22 -14.92 -15.70 7.15
C VAL A 22 -14.66 -15.02 5.81
N THR A 23 -14.43 -15.79 4.75
CA THR A 23 -14.22 -15.26 3.41
C THR A 23 -15.46 -14.53 2.90
N HIS A 24 -16.63 -15.16 2.97
CA HIS A 24 -17.90 -14.54 2.60
C HIS A 24 -18.20 -13.26 3.39
N PHE A 25 -17.88 -13.25 4.70
CA PHE A 25 -18.05 -12.05 5.49
C PHE A 25 -17.08 -10.93 5.08
N ARG A 26 -15.80 -11.26 4.80
CA ARG A 26 -14.83 -10.28 4.28
C ARG A 26 -15.25 -9.72 2.92
N ASP A 27 -15.70 -10.57 2.00
CA ASP A 27 -16.17 -10.15 0.68
C ASP A 27 -17.40 -9.25 0.79
N MET A 28 -18.31 -9.56 1.71
CA MET A 28 -19.44 -8.69 2.03
C MET A 28 -18.99 -7.30 2.53
N LEU A 29 -17.98 -7.22 3.41
CA LEU A 29 -17.44 -5.92 3.86
C LEU A 29 -16.92 -5.09 2.66
N LEU A 30 -16.31 -5.77 1.69
CA LEU A 30 -15.79 -5.15 0.46
C LEU A 30 -16.91 -4.68 -0.47
N GLU A 31 -17.83 -5.57 -0.81
CA GLU A 31 -18.94 -5.31 -1.73
C GLU A 31 -19.87 -4.21 -1.21
N ARG A 32 -20.12 -4.18 0.11
CA ARG A 32 -20.97 -3.17 0.76
C ARG A 32 -20.23 -1.86 1.03
N GLY A 33 -18.97 -1.74 0.63
CA GLY A 33 -18.19 -0.51 0.78
C GLY A 33 -18.02 -0.08 2.24
N VAL A 34 -17.72 -1.05 3.11
CA VAL A 34 -17.43 -0.78 4.52
C VAL A 34 -16.09 -0.05 4.63
N SER A 35 -16.12 1.14 5.23
CA SER A 35 -14.93 1.98 5.37
C SER A 35 -14.05 1.50 6.51
N ALA A 36 -12.77 1.24 6.21
CA ALA A 36 -11.75 0.94 7.22
C ALA A 36 -11.37 2.15 8.10
N PHE A 37 -11.87 3.35 7.78
CA PHE A 37 -11.62 4.59 8.51
C PHE A 37 -12.84 5.06 9.34
N SER A 38 -13.89 4.26 9.39
CA SER A 38 -15.13 4.53 10.12
C SER A 38 -15.29 3.55 11.30
N THR A 39 -16.21 3.85 12.23
CA THR A 39 -16.49 2.94 13.35
C THR A 39 -17.42 1.82 12.92
N TRP A 40 -17.35 0.68 13.60
CA TRP A 40 -18.20 -0.48 13.32
C TRP A 40 -19.69 -0.12 13.32
N GLU A 41 -20.14 0.65 14.31
CA GLU A 41 -21.54 1.05 14.47
C GLU A 41 -22.05 1.89 13.29
N LYS A 42 -21.18 2.75 12.73
CA LYS A 42 -21.51 3.58 11.58
C LYS A 42 -21.61 2.76 10.29
N GLU A 43 -20.84 1.69 10.17
CA GLU A 43 -20.82 0.85 8.98
C GLU A 43 -21.81 -0.33 9.06
N LEU A 44 -22.28 -0.68 10.26
CA LEU A 44 -23.11 -1.85 10.53
C LEU A 44 -24.38 -1.90 9.66
N HIS A 45 -25.04 -0.76 9.46
CA HIS A 45 -26.28 -0.69 8.68
C HIS A 45 -26.11 -1.13 7.21
N LYS A 46 -24.88 -1.09 6.67
CA LYS A 46 -24.57 -1.52 5.30
C LYS A 46 -24.59 -3.04 5.12
N ILE A 47 -24.36 -3.77 6.21
CA ILE A 47 -24.13 -5.22 6.20
C ILE A 47 -25.14 -6.01 7.02
N VAL A 48 -25.82 -5.40 8.00
CA VAL A 48 -26.75 -6.09 8.91
C VAL A 48 -27.91 -6.79 8.20
N PHE A 49 -28.29 -6.30 7.01
CA PHE A 49 -29.35 -6.87 6.17
C PHE A 49 -28.83 -7.90 5.15
N ASP A 50 -27.51 -8.09 5.04
CA ASP A 50 -26.95 -9.12 4.15
C ASP A 50 -27.02 -10.49 4.84
N PRO A 51 -27.53 -11.55 4.17
CA PRO A 51 -27.60 -12.89 4.76
C PRO A 51 -26.25 -13.41 5.27
N ARG A 52 -25.13 -12.99 4.65
CA ARG A 52 -23.77 -13.38 5.04
C ARG A 52 -23.37 -12.83 6.41
N TYR A 53 -24.04 -11.79 6.91
CA TYR A 53 -23.81 -11.26 8.26
C TYR A 53 -24.07 -12.33 9.33
N LEU A 54 -25.05 -13.20 9.11
CA LEU A 54 -25.44 -14.26 10.06
C LEU A 54 -24.51 -15.49 10.03
N LEU A 55 -23.55 -15.57 9.11
CA LEU A 55 -22.61 -16.69 9.00
C LEU A 55 -21.58 -16.74 10.15
N LEU A 56 -21.34 -15.60 10.79
CA LEU A 56 -20.41 -15.46 11.91
C LEU A 56 -21.16 -15.03 13.18
N ASN A 57 -20.61 -15.38 14.34
CA ASN A 57 -21.10 -14.89 15.63
C ASN A 57 -20.57 -13.47 15.94
N SER A 58 -21.06 -12.84 17.01
CA SER A 58 -20.69 -11.45 17.33
C SER A 58 -19.19 -11.24 17.56
N GLU A 59 -18.51 -12.21 18.15
CA GLU A 59 -17.07 -12.12 18.46
C GLU A 59 -16.24 -12.29 17.18
N GLU A 60 -16.57 -13.29 16.36
CA GLU A 60 -15.96 -13.51 15.04
C GLU A 60 -16.11 -12.29 14.14
N ARG A 61 -17.32 -11.69 14.06
CA ARG A 61 -17.56 -10.47 13.26
C ARG A 61 -16.64 -9.34 13.65
N LYS A 62 -16.49 -9.09 14.96
CA LYS A 62 -15.63 -8.03 15.48
C LYS A 62 -14.16 -8.30 15.15
N GLN A 63 -13.69 -9.53 15.36
CA GLN A 63 -12.32 -9.91 15.03
C GLN A 63 -12.01 -9.77 13.54
N ILE A 64 -12.92 -10.24 12.67
CA ILE A 64 -12.75 -10.12 11.22
C ILE A 64 -12.81 -8.66 10.77
N PHE A 65 -13.67 -7.82 11.37
CA PHE A 65 -13.70 -6.39 11.09
C PHE A 65 -12.40 -5.69 11.50
N GLU A 66 -11.86 -5.97 12.68
CA GLU A 66 -10.58 -5.39 13.12
C GLU A 66 -9.42 -5.81 12.20
N GLN A 67 -9.39 -7.08 11.78
CA GLN A 67 -8.41 -7.57 10.80
C GLN A 67 -8.59 -6.91 9.43
N PHE A 68 -9.83 -6.71 9.00
CA PHE A 68 -10.17 -6.01 7.76
C PHE A 68 -9.64 -4.57 7.79
N VAL A 69 -9.91 -3.82 8.87
CA VAL A 69 -9.42 -2.45 9.07
C VAL A 69 -7.88 -2.41 9.02
N LYS A 70 -7.21 -3.28 9.79
CA LYS A 70 -5.74 -3.37 9.80
C LYS A 70 -5.16 -3.68 8.42
N THR A 71 -5.77 -4.62 7.71
CA THR A 71 -5.34 -5.04 6.36
C THR A 71 -5.51 -3.90 5.38
N ARG A 72 -6.66 -3.19 5.40
CA ARG A 72 -6.93 -2.06 4.52
C ARG A 72 -5.98 -0.89 4.73
N ILE A 73 -5.69 -0.55 5.99
CA ILE A 73 -4.69 0.48 6.32
C ILE A 73 -3.31 0.08 5.79
N LYS A 74 -2.92 -1.19 5.97
CA LYS A 74 -1.63 -1.72 5.51
C LYS A 74 -1.53 -1.73 3.98
N GLU A 75 -2.60 -2.11 3.29
CA GLU A 75 -2.68 -2.10 1.82
C GLU A 75 -2.55 -0.68 1.27
N GLU A 76 -3.30 0.28 1.81
CA GLU A 76 -3.17 1.69 1.42
C GLU A 76 -1.75 2.23 1.63
N TYR A 77 -1.14 1.92 2.78
CA TYR A 77 0.23 2.33 3.06
C TYR A 77 1.23 1.66 2.11
N LYS A 78 1.04 0.37 1.81
CA LYS A 78 1.86 -0.39 0.87
C LYS A 78 1.74 0.17 -0.54
N GLU A 79 0.54 0.52 -1.01
CA GLU A 79 0.33 1.14 -2.31
C GLU A 79 0.98 2.51 -2.42
N LYS A 80 0.80 3.37 -1.39
CA LYS A 80 1.45 4.69 -1.33
C LYS A 80 2.98 4.55 -1.35
N LYS A 81 3.53 3.61 -0.57
CA LYS A 81 4.97 3.32 -0.55
C LYS A 81 5.49 2.75 -1.87
N SER A 82 4.74 1.84 -2.49
CA SER A 82 5.09 1.22 -3.78
C SER A 82 5.12 2.27 -4.89
N LYS A 83 4.08 3.11 -4.98
CA LYS A 83 4.02 4.24 -5.92
C LYS A 83 5.19 5.20 -5.74
N LEU A 84 5.55 5.53 -4.49
CA LEU A 84 6.70 6.37 -4.20
C LEU A 84 8.04 5.71 -4.61
N LEU A 85 8.18 4.40 -4.38
CA LEU A 85 9.38 3.65 -4.76
C LEU A 85 9.56 3.61 -6.27
N LEU A 86 8.49 3.31 -7.01
CA LEU A 86 8.48 3.34 -8.48
C LEU A 86 8.80 4.74 -9.01
N ALA A 87 8.16 5.78 -8.47
CA ALA A 87 8.44 7.16 -8.84
C ALA A 87 9.92 7.53 -8.63
N LYS A 88 10.50 7.09 -7.50
CA LYS A 88 11.92 7.30 -7.19
C LYS A 88 12.84 6.55 -8.16
N GLU A 89 12.52 5.30 -8.50
CA GLU A 89 13.32 4.50 -9.43
C GLU A 89 13.29 5.09 -10.85
N GLU A 90 12.12 5.48 -11.33
CA GLU A 90 11.96 6.11 -12.64
C GLU A 90 12.64 7.48 -12.71
N PHE A 91 12.56 8.28 -11.64
CA PHE A 91 13.30 9.53 -11.54
C PHE A 91 14.82 9.29 -11.57
N LYS A 92 15.30 8.21 -10.94
CA LYS A 92 16.72 7.82 -10.98
C LYS A 92 17.15 7.40 -12.39
N LYS A 93 16.35 6.62 -13.11
CA LYS A 93 16.63 6.23 -14.51
C LYS A 93 16.74 7.46 -15.40
N LEU A 94 15.82 8.42 -15.24
CA LEU A 94 15.88 9.70 -15.93
C LEU A 94 17.19 10.45 -15.64
N LEU A 95 17.64 10.49 -14.38
CA LEU A 95 18.91 11.11 -14.01
C LEU A 95 20.12 10.40 -14.65
N GLU A 96 20.12 9.07 -14.71
CA GLU A 96 21.18 8.29 -15.34
C GLU A 96 21.24 8.50 -16.87
N GLU A 97 20.08 8.45 -17.54
CA GLU A 97 19.96 8.67 -18.98
C GLU A 97 20.28 10.11 -19.40
N SER A 98 19.94 11.07 -18.53
CA SER A 98 20.19 12.49 -18.79
C SER A 98 21.67 12.89 -18.75
N LYS A 99 22.55 11.97 -18.32
CA LYS A 99 24.01 12.17 -18.20
C LYS A 99 24.36 13.47 -17.46
N VAL A 100 23.64 13.75 -16.37
CA VAL A 100 23.89 14.95 -15.56
C VAL A 100 25.32 14.97 -15.02
N SER A 101 25.93 16.14 -15.05
CA SER A 101 27.26 16.39 -14.50
C SER A 101 27.15 16.74 -13.02
N PRO A 102 28.18 16.47 -12.19
CA PRO A 102 28.25 16.95 -10.81
C PRO A 102 28.12 18.47 -10.61
N ARG A 103 28.20 19.25 -11.70
CA ARG A 103 28.03 20.71 -11.74
C ARG A 103 26.62 21.15 -12.15
N THR A 104 25.82 20.26 -12.74
CA THR A 104 24.46 20.57 -13.18
C THR A 104 23.60 20.95 -11.97
N THR A 105 22.83 22.02 -12.10
CA THR A 105 21.90 22.47 -11.07
C THR A 105 20.53 21.80 -11.23
N PHE A 106 19.78 21.71 -10.13
CA PHE A 106 18.41 21.20 -10.20
C PHE A 106 17.52 22.04 -11.13
N LYS A 107 17.74 23.36 -11.18
CA LYS A 107 17.00 24.27 -12.05
C LYS A 107 17.19 23.92 -13.53
N GLU A 108 18.43 23.79 -13.98
CA GLU A 108 18.76 23.40 -15.37
C GLU A 108 18.17 22.03 -15.73
N PHE A 109 18.25 21.08 -14.80
CA PHE A 109 17.66 19.75 -14.98
C PHE A 109 16.13 19.81 -15.09
N ALA A 110 15.47 20.56 -14.22
CA ALA A 110 14.02 20.73 -14.22
C ALA A 110 13.51 21.52 -15.44
N GLU A 111 14.26 22.48 -15.95
CA GLU A 111 13.93 23.19 -17.19
C GLU A 111 13.95 22.24 -18.40
N LYS A 112 14.93 21.33 -18.45
CA LYS A 112 15.08 20.37 -19.55
C LYS A 112 14.11 19.19 -19.47
N TYR A 113 13.92 18.61 -18.28
CA TYR A 113 13.14 17.38 -18.09
C TYR A 113 11.83 17.57 -17.34
N GLY A 114 11.42 18.80 -17.01
CA GLY A 114 10.21 19.07 -16.25
C GLY A 114 8.92 18.58 -16.91
N ARG A 115 8.93 18.39 -18.23
CA ARG A 115 7.82 17.80 -18.99
C ARG A 115 7.87 16.27 -19.07
N ASP A 116 8.97 15.63 -18.69
CA ASP A 116 9.10 14.17 -18.70
C ASP A 116 8.13 13.54 -17.68
N GLN A 117 7.48 12.45 -18.07
CA GLN A 117 6.53 11.75 -17.21
C GLN A 117 7.19 11.27 -15.91
N ARG A 118 8.42 10.76 -15.99
CA ARG A 118 9.19 10.25 -14.85
C ARG A 118 9.58 11.36 -13.87
N PHE A 119 9.82 12.57 -14.38
CA PHE A 119 10.01 13.76 -13.54
C PHE A 119 8.73 14.11 -12.77
N ARG A 120 7.56 14.03 -13.44
CA ARG A 120 6.25 14.36 -12.86
C ARG A 120 5.70 13.28 -11.91
N LEU A 121 6.20 12.04 -11.96
CA LEU A 121 5.82 10.98 -11.02
C LEU A 121 6.11 11.38 -9.56
N VAL A 122 7.18 12.16 -9.34
CA VAL A 122 7.48 12.75 -8.04
C VAL A 122 6.76 14.09 -7.94
N GLN A 123 5.61 14.14 -7.30
CA GLN A 123 4.73 15.33 -7.31
C GLN A 123 5.31 16.53 -6.54
N LYS A 124 6.03 16.28 -5.44
CA LYS A 124 6.56 17.35 -4.59
C LYS A 124 7.90 17.83 -5.11
N ARG A 125 8.02 19.13 -5.40
CA ARG A 125 9.29 19.76 -5.82
C ARG A 125 10.43 19.50 -4.83
N LYS A 126 10.15 19.55 -3.52
CA LYS A 126 11.15 19.26 -2.47
C LYS A 126 11.73 17.84 -2.60
N ASP A 127 10.88 16.86 -2.96
CA ASP A 127 11.31 15.47 -3.13
C ASP A 127 12.10 15.29 -4.43
N GLN A 128 11.67 15.95 -5.52
CA GLN A 128 12.42 15.98 -6.79
C GLN A 128 13.85 16.52 -6.58
N GLU A 129 13.96 17.66 -5.90
CA GLU A 129 15.25 18.29 -5.60
C GLU A 129 16.09 17.43 -4.65
N HIS A 130 15.46 16.81 -3.65
CA HIS A 130 16.14 15.87 -2.77
C HIS A 130 16.73 14.69 -3.56
N PHE A 131 15.97 14.04 -4.44
CA PHE A 131 16.46 12.92 -5.25
C PHE A 131 17.57 13.34 -6.22
N PHE A 132 17.44 14.50 -6.86
CA PHE A 132 18.50 15.07 -7.69
C PHE A 132 19.79 15.27 -6.89
N ASN A 133 19.71 15.94 -5.75
CA ASN A 133 20.88 16.21 -4.91
C ASN A 133 21.55 14.93 -4.40
N GLN A 134 20.76 13.93 -3.99
CA GLN A 134 21.26 12.61 -3.61
C GLN A 134 22.03 11.94 -4.76
N PHE A 135 21.50 12.00 -5.98
CA PHE A 135 22.18 11.44 -7.15
C PHE A 135 23.49 12.15 -7.47
N ILE A 136 23.52 13.49 -7.43
CA ILE A 136 24.74 14.29 -7.62
C ILE A 136 25.80 13.94 -6.56
N LEU A 137 25.40 13.73 -5.30
CA LEU A 137 26.31 13.29 -4.24
C LEU A 137 26.91 11.91 -4.52
N ILE A 138 26.09 10.96 -4.98
CA ILE A 138 26.55 9.61 -5.37
C ILE A 138 27.54 9.70 -6.54
N LEU A 139 27.26 10.51 -7.57
CA LEU A 139 28.17 10.73 -8.68
C LEU A 139 29.52 11.29 -8.21
N LYS A 140 29.51 12.33 -7.38
CA LYS A 140 30.74 12.92 -6.80
C LYS A 140 31.56 11.90 -6.01
N LYS A 141 30.89 11.05 -5.23
CA LYS A 141 31.53 9.97 -4.46
C LYS A 141 32.16 8.93 -5.38
N ARG A 142 31.43 8.48 -6.40
CA ARG A 142 31.92 7.51 -7.40
C ARG A 142 33.14 8.03 -8.15
N ASP A 143 33.12 9.29 -8.58
CA ASP A 143 34.25 9.91 -9.28
C ASP A 143 35.48 10.03 -8.38
N LYS A 144 35.30 10.39 -7.11
CA LYS A 144 36.39 10.43 -6.13
C LYS A 144 36.99 9.04 -5.90
N GLU A 145 36.15 8.03 -5.72
CA GLU A 145 36.58 6.65 -5.51
C GLU A 145 37.32 6.09 -6.73
N ASN A 146 36.80 6.31 -7.94
CA ASN A 146 37.44 5.90 -9.18
C ASN A 146 38.84 6.53 -9.32
N ARG A 147 38.98 7.83 -9.04
CA ARG A 147 40.30 8.50 -9.03
C ARG A 147 41.27 7.89 -8.02
N LEU A 148 40.80 7.52 -6.83
CA LEU A 148 41.63 6.88 -5.81
C LEU A 148 42.05 5.46 -6.23
N ARG A 149 41.13 4.68 -6.82
CA ARG A 149 41.43 3.34 -7.35
C ARG A 149 42.50 3.39 -8.44
N LEU A 150 42.36 4.30 -9.40
CA LEU A 150 43.34 4.53 -10.48
C LEU A 150 44.73 4.91 -9.95
N ARG A 151 44.81 5.69 -8.87
CA ARG A 151 46.08 6.05 -8.22
C ARG A 151 46.74 4.90 -7.47
N LYS A 152 45.97 3.92 -6.98
CA LYS A 152 46.50 2.74 -6.29
C LYS A 152 47.00 1.65 -7.25
N MET A 153 46.62 1.73 -8.53
CA MET A 153 47.05 0.79 -9.58
C MET A 153 48.23 1.31 -10.41
N ARG A 154 48.71 2.53 -10.13
CA ARG A 154 49.95 3.09 -10.66
C ARG A 154 51.04 2.97 -9.62
#